data_AF-A0A7D6V899-F1
#
_entry.id   AF-A0A7D6V899-F1
#
_cell.length_a   1.000
_cell.length_b   1.000
_cell.length_c   1.000
_cell.angle_alpha   90.00
_cell.angle_beta   90.00
_cell.angle_gamma   90.00
#
_symmetry.space_group_name_H-M   'P 1'
#
loop_
_entity.id
_entity.type
_entity.pdbx_description
1 polymer ?
#
loop_
_entity_poly.entity_id
_entity_poly.type
_entity_poly.pdbx_seq_one_letter_code
_entity_poly.pdbx_strand_id
1 'polypeptide(L)'
;MGRHSNRIAAAVAALALSALAAPLARAEPAPLTGLFALAPGVCANGAVTGSFFRMILPTGDASGPYLQNSDSQCSDQTVTPLAAGSDGGLISGSYQPQPDAAFDGAGNARSGRVTTPVRFYGVDFATATNPTDPQTSAGTGLPQLFSDGGVLTGDLSSLGVTWNNQVFNQGSPKPGGGLPGKTSPIRGTIDGAGNFVIEWTSQIVGGPFNNFTGLWHLAGQYRGGR
;
A
#
# COMPACT_ATOMS: atom_id res chain seq x y z
N MET A 1 29.92 48.60 -75.53
CA MET A 1 29.69 47.27 -76.15
C MET A 1 30.76 46.35 -75.59
N GLY A 2 30.56 45.24 -74.87
CA GLY A 2 29.45 44.61 -74.17
C GLY A 2 30.16 43.54 -73.31
N ARG A 3 29.91 43.51 -71.99
CA ARG A 3 30.69 42.73 -71.02
C ARG A 3 30.49 41.21 -71.20
N HIS A 4 31.59 40.47 -71.12
CA HIS A 4 31.61 39.03 -70.82
C HIS A 4 30.84 38.73 -69.53
N SER A 5 30.07 37.63 -69.47
CA SER A 5 29.86 36.92 -68.21
C SER A 5 29.44 35.47 -68.42
N ASN A 6 30.13 34.63 -67.65
CA ASN A 6 30.12 33.18 -67.61
C ASN A 6 28.80 32.60 -67.12
N ARG A 7 28.48 31.39 -67.60
CA ARG A 7 27.51 30.48 -66.97
C ARG A 7 28.16 29.90 -65.71
N ILE A 8 27.55 30.11 -64.54
CA ILE A 8 27.84 29.36 -63.31
C ILE A 8 26.55 28.65 -62.89
N ALA A 9 26.63 27.34 -62.76
CA ALA A 9 25.57 26.47 -62.28
C ALA A 9 25.27 26.71 -60.79
N ALA A 10 24.00 26.81 -60.44
CA ALA A 10 23.56 26.86 -59.05
C ALA A 10 23.39 25.44 -58.49
N ALA A 11 24.18 25.09 -57.47
CA ALA A 11 23.96 23.92 -56.64
C ALA A 11 23.04 24.31 -55.47
N VAL A 12 21.90 23.62 -55.34
CA VAL A 12 20.98 23.77 -54.22
C VAL A 12 21.45 22.82 -53.11
N ALA A 13 21.90 23.37 -51.98
CA ALA A 13 22.20 22.60 -50.78
C ALA A 13 20.94 22.51 -49.90
N ALA A 14 20.42 21.29 -49.72
CA ALA A 14 19.37 21.02 -48.76
C ALA A 14 19.99 20.77 -47.37
N LEU A 15 19.70 21.65 -46.40
CA LEU A 15 20.01 21.46 -44.99
C LEU A 15 18.91 20.63 -44.34
N ALA A 16 19.18 19.34 -44.07
CA ALA A 16 18.33 18.52 -43.23
C ALA A 16 18.64 18.82 -41.75
N LEU A 17 17.71 19.45 -41.03
CA LEU A 17 17.78 19.55 -39.57
C LEU A 17 17.32 18.22 -38.96
N SER A 18 18.27 17.40 -38.52
CA SER A 18 18.02 16.23 -37.67
C SER A 18 17.76 16.70 -36.24
N ALA A 19 16.51 16.90 -35.86
CA ALA A 19 16.14 17.11 -34.45
C ALA A 19 16.35 15.80 -33.69
N LEU A 20 17.45 15.70 -32.94
CA LEU A 20 17.70 14.64 -31.97
C LEU A 20 16.66 14.79 -30.84
N ALA A 21 15.60 13.98 -30.88
CA ALA A 21 14.69 13.81 -29.74
C ALA A 21 15.46 13.08 -28.63
N ALA A 22 16.00 13.83 -27.68
CA ALA A 22 16.55 13.25 -26.47
C ALA A 22 15.43 12.52 -25.70
N PRO A 23 15.64 11.28 -25.23
CA PRO A 23 14.66 10.62 -24.38
C PRO A 23 14.48 11.46 -23.12
N LEU A 24 13.23 11.82 -22.80
CA LEU A 24 12.92 12.44 -21.53
C LEU A 24 13.29 11.45 -20.42
N ALA A 25 14.34 11.76 -19.67
CA ALA A 25 14.70 11.00 -18.48
C ALA A 25 13.52 11.10 -17.49
N ARG A 26 12.82 9.98 -17.26
CA ARG A 26 11.80 9.89 -16.21
C ARG A 26 12.54 9.85 -14.88
N ALA A 27 12.21 10.76 -13.97
CA ALA A 27 12.74 10.73 -12.62
C ALA A 27 12.38 9.41 -11.95
N GLU A 28 13.31 8.84 -11.20
CA GLU A 28 13.06 7.64 -10.41
C GLU A 28 11.95 7.92 -9.36
N PRO A 29 11.08 6.96 -9.04
CA PRO A 29 10.04 7.16 -8.03
C PRO A 29 10.64 7.68 -6.72
N ALA A 30 10.13 8.80 -6.23
CA ALA A 30 10.66 9.45 -5.04
C ALA A 30 10.18 8.71 -3.79
N PRO A 31 11.07 8.25 -2.88
CA PRO A 31 10.66 7.67 -1.63
C PRO A 31 9.96 8.73 -0.76
N LEU A 32 8.77 8.40 -0.25
CA LEU A 32 8.04 9.23 0.68
C LEU A 32 8.30 8.74 2.10
N THR A 33 9.34 9.24 2.76
CA THR A 33 9.64 8.92 4.16
C THR A 33 8.75 9.73 5.11
N GLY A 34 8.18 9.09 6.13
CA GLY A 34 7.40 9.74 7.17
C GLY A 34 5.99 9.20 7.34
N LEU A 35 5.15 9.97 8.02
CA LEU A 35 3.83 9.52 8.47
C LEU A 35 2.77 9.63 7.37
N PHE A 36 2.16 8.51 7.05
CA PHE A 36 0.88 8.39 6.35
C PHE A 36 -0.22 8.30 7.41
N ALA A 37 -0.73 9.46 7.83
CA ALA A 37 -1.71 9.55 8.90
C ALA A 37 -3.06 9.02 8.40
N LEU A 38 -3.64 8.05 9.10
CA LEU A 38 -4.86 7.37 8.64
C LEU A 38 -6.11 8.18 9.00
N ALA A 39 -6.97 8.42 8.01
CA ALA A 39 -8.33 8.85 8.24
C ALA A 39 -9.17 7.66 8.74
N PRO A 40 -10.00 7.85 9.77
CA PRO A 40 -10.85 6.78 10.29
C PRO A 40 -11.86 6.33 9.23
N GLY A 41 -12.12 5.03 9.20
CA GLY A 41 -13.19 4.43 8.43
C GLY A 41 -14.55 4.91 8.94
N VAL A 42 -15.37 5.46 8.06
CA VAL A 42 -16.72 5.94 8.37
C VAL A 42 -17.69 5.24 7.44
N CYS A 43 -18.68 4.57 8.01
CA CYS A 43 -19.79 3.95 7.29
C CYS A 43 -21.01 4.86 7.40
N ALA A 44 -21.39 5.49 6.28
CA ALA A 44 -22.52 6.40 6.22
C ALA A 44 -23.21 6.31 4.86
N ASN A 45 -24.54 6.37 4.84
CA ASN A 45 -25.36 6.41 3.61
C ASN A 45 -25.05 5.26 2.62
N GLY A 46 -24.74 4.07 3.12
CA GLY A 46 -24.40 2.91 2.29
C GLY A 46 -23.00 2.96 1.65
N ALA A 47 -22.16 3.93 2.02
CA ALA A 47 -20.78 4.06 1.56
C ALA A 47 -19.80 3.99 2.73
N VAL A 48 -18.56 3.62 2.41
CA VAL A 48 -17.43 3.62 3.34
C VAL A 48 -16.41 4.63 2.85
N THR A 49 -16.00 5.53 3.72
CA THR A 49 -14.91 6.49 3.46
C THR A 49 -13.79 6.29 4.48
N GLY A 50 -12.57 6.74 4.18
CA GLY A 50 -11.44 6.57 5.09
C GLY A 50 -10.85 5.17 5.01
N SER A 51 -10.18 4.72 6.08
CA SER A 51 -9.47 3.44 6.08
C SER A 51 -10.35 2.27 6.48
N PHE A 52 -10.24 1.14 5.77
CA PHE A 52 -10.95 -0.08 6.10
C PHE A 52 -10.23 -1.34 5.62
N PHE A 53 -10.66 -2.47 6.17
CA PHE A 53 -10.25 -3.81 5.80
C PHE A 53 -11.46 -4.63 5.36
N ARG A 54 -11.27 -5.51 4.38
CA ARG A 54 -12.20 -6.61 4.07
C ARG A 54 -11.43 -7.90 3.92
N MET A 55 -12.03 -9.02 4.31
CA MET A 55 -11.42 -10.33 4.11
C MET A 55 -12.11 -11.02 2.92
N ILE A 56 -11.39 -11.24 1.83
CA ILE A 56 -11.87 -11.97 0.66
C ILE A 56 -11.86 -13.47 0.98
N LEU A 57 -12.96 -14.16 0.64
CA LEU A 57 -13.07 -15.60 0.77
C LEU A 57 -12.13 -16.34 -0.21
N PRO A 58 -11.72 -17.58 0.08
CA PRO A 58 -10.85 -18.35 -0.83
C PRO A 58 -11.38 -18.49 -2.27
N THR A 59 -12.69 -18.37 -2.47
CA THR A 59 -13.35 -18.43 -3.79
C THR A 59 -13.47 -17.08 -4.50
N GLY A 60 -13.20 -15.95 -3.83
CA GLY A 60 -13.45 -14.61 -4.35
C GLY A 60 -12.24 -13.90 -4.94
N ASP A 61 -12.44 -12.64 -5.34
CA ASP A 61 -11.38 -11.73 -5.78
C ASP A 61 -11.54 -10.36 -5.12
N ALA A 62 -10.89 -9.32 -5.66
CA ALA A 62 -10.99 -7.97 -5.14
C ALA A 62 -12.44 -7.43 -5.10
N SER A 63 -13.37 -8.04 -5.83
CA SER A 63 -14.81 -7.75 -5.86
C SER A 63 -15.65 -8.65 -4.93
N GLY A 64 -15.02 -9.60 -4.25
CA GLY A 64 -15.65 -10.56 -3.34
C GLY A 64 -15.86 -11.96 -3.95
N PRO A 65 -16.63 -12.85 -3.28
CA PRO A 65 -17.31 -12.61 -2.01
C PRO A 65 -16.34 -12.39 -0.85
N TYR A 66 -16.80 -11.64 0.15
CA TYR A 66 -16.05 -11.32 1.36
C TYR A 66 -16.64 -12.07 2.56
N LEU A 67 -15.78 -12.38 3.53
CA LEU A 67 -16.17 -12.85 4.84
C LEU A 67 -16.86 -11.71 5.59
N GLN A 68 -18.03 -11.98 6.17
CA GLN A 68 -18.70 -11.03 7.06
C GLN A 68 -17.97 -10.98 8.40
N ASN A 69 -17.73 -9.79 8.94
CA ASN A 69 -17.30 -9.57 10.31
C ASN A 69 -18.53 -9.22 11.16
N SER A 70 -18.98 -10.15 12.00
CA SER A 70 -20.15 -9.94 12.86
C SER A 70 -19.97 -8.83 13.89
N ASP A 71 -18.73 -8.43 14.19
CA ASP A 71 -18.42 -7.34 15.11
C ASP A 71 -18.39 -5.96 14.44
N SER A 72 -18.50 -5.92 13.10
CA SER A 72 -18.53 -4.66 12.36
C SER A 72 -19.76 -3.83 12.72
N GLN A 73 -19.54 -2.53 12.92
CA GLN A 73 -20.60 -1.55 13.16
C GLN A 73 -21.21 -0.99 11.88
N CYS A 74 -20.69 -1.40 10.71
CA CYS A 74 -21.21 -0.98 9.41
C CYS A 74 -22.44 -1.81 9.04
N SER A 75 -23.35 -1.21 8.27
CA SER A 75 -24.48 -1.93 7.68
C SER A 75 -24.01 -3.03 6.72
N ASP A 76 -22.92 -2.80 5.98
CA ASP A 76 -22.19 -3.86 5.29
C ASP A 76 -21.19 -4.49 6.28
N GLN A 77 -21.57 -5.63 6.85
CA GLN A 77 -20.74 -6.35 7.81
C GLN A 77 -19.45 -6.93 7.22
N THR A 78 -19.27 -6.94 5.89
CA THR A 78 -17.99 -7.37 5.30
C THR A 78 -16.89 -6.32 5.42
N VAL A 79 -17.25 -5.08 5.78
CA VAL A 79 -16.33 -3.96 5.99
C VAL A 79 -15.93 -3.93 7.45
N THR A 80 -14.62 -3.84 7.71
CA THR A 80 -14.08 -3.57 9.04
C THR A 80 -13.41 -2.19 9.03
N PRO A 81 -14.06 -1.14 9.57
CA PRO A 81 -13.45 0.19 9.65
C PRO A 81 -12.16 0.17 10.45
N LEU A 82 -11.17 0.91 9.98
CA LEU A 82 -9.88 1.08 10.65
C LEU A 82 -9.74 2.52 11.12
N ALA A 83 -8.98 2.72 12.20
CA ALA A 83 -8.58 4.05 12.66
C ALA A 83 -7.08 4.08 12.92
N ALA A 84 -6.51 5.29 12.90
CA ALA A 84 -5.11 5.53 13.24
C ALA A 84 -4.76 4.90 14.60
N GLY A 85 -3.59 4.30 14.68
CA GLY A 85 -3.01 3.83 15.93
C GLY A 85 -2.33 4.94 16.74
N SER A 86 -1.60 4.55 17.78
CA SER A 86 -0.87 5.46 18.67
C SER A 86 0.19 6.30 17.95
N ASP A 87 0.73 5.81 16.84
CA ASP A 87 1.72 6.55 16.03
C ASP A 87 1.03 7.41 14.96
N GLY A 88 -0.30 7.44 14.92
CA GLY A 88 -1.11 8.21 13.99
C GLY A 88 -1.33 7.54 12.63
N GLY A 89 -0.73 6.38 12.36
CA GLY A 89 -0.86 5.67 11.08
C GLY A 89 0.37 4.86 10.70
N LEU A 90 0.54 4.65 9.40
CA LEU A 90 1.67 3.95 8.81
C LEU A 90 2.87 4.89 8.67
N ILE A 91 4.04 4.49 9.15
CA ILE A 91 5.30 5.20 8.95
C ILE A 91 6.06 4.54 7.80
N SER A 92 6.20 5.27 6.70
CA SER A 92 7.06 4.90 5.58
C SER A 92 8.51 5.26 5.90
N GLY A 93 9.44 4.35 5.66
CA GLY A 93 10.86 4.44 6.02
C GLY A 93 11.20 4.02 7.45
N SER A 94 10.25 3.49 8.25
CA SER A 94 10.55 3.00 9.61
C SER A 94 9.61 1.88 10.06
N TYR A 95 10.16 0.91 10.80
CA TYR A 95 9.37 -0.17 11.40
C TYR A 95 8.56 0.32 12.61
N GLN A 96 7.35 -0.23 12.73
CA GLN A 96 6.45 -0.09 13.87
C GLN A 96 6.15 -1.50 14.39
N PRO A 97 7.14 -2.16 15.03
CA PRO A 97 7.02 -3.55 15.43
C PRO A 97 5.94 -3.72 16.50
N GLN A 98 5.33 -4.91 16.52
CA GLN A 98 4.49 -5.35 17.63
C GLN A 98 5.34 -5.49 18.91
N PRO A 99 4.76 -5.31 20.10
CA PRO A 99 5.50 -5.51 21.36
C PRO A 99 5.84 -6.99 21.56
N ASP A 100 6.87 -7.29 22.36
CA ASP A 100 7.29 -8.66 22.68
C ASP A 100 6.12 -9.51 23.21
N ALA A 101 5.33 -8.94 24.11
CA ALA A 101 4.06 -9.51 24.54
C ALA A 101 2.94 -9.01 23.62
N ALA A 102 2.83 -9.59 22.42
CA ALA A 102 1.89 -9.18 21.39
C ALA A 102 0.41 -9.47 21.71
N PHE A 103 0.14 -10.41 22.63
CA PHE A 103 -1.21 -10.88 22.95
C PHE A 103 -1.54 -10.72 24.44
N ASP A 104 -2.82 -10.48 24.74
CA ASP A 104 -3.36 -10.71 26.07
C ASP A 104 -3.78 -12.18 26.30
N GLY A 105 -4.30 -12.49 27.49
CA GLY A 105 -4.72 -13.85 27.84
C GLY A 105 -5.93 -14.38 27.05
N ALA A 106 -6.64 -13.52 26.33
CA ALA A 106 -7.77 -13.88 25.46
C ALA A 106 -7.38 -13.90 23.98
N GLY A 107 -6.11 -13.65 23.65
CA GLY A 107 -5.62 -13.62 22.27
C GLY A 107 -5.82 -12.30 21.54
N ASN A 108 -6.27 -11.23 22.21
CA ASN A 108 -6.38 -9.91 21.62
C ASN A 108 -4.99 -9.32 21.36
N ALA A 109 -4.86 -8.62 20.25
CA ALA A 109 -3.66 -7.88 19.92
C ALA A 109 -3.46 -6.70 20.88
N ARG A 110 -2.25 -6.58 21.42
CA ARG A 110 -1.82 -5.45 22.27
C ARG A 110 -1.14 -4.34 21.50
N SER A 111 -0.60 -4.65 20.31
CA SER A 111 -0.06 -3.62 19.42
C SER A 111 -1.20 -2.72 18.97
N GLY A 112 -0.97 -1.41 18.87
CA GLY A 112 -1.95 -0.46 18.35
C GLY A 112 -1.28 0.68 17.62
N ARG A 113 -0.08 0.44 17.05
CA ARG A 113 0.81 1.51 16.56
C ARG A 113 0.39 2.03 15.19
N VAL A 114 0.16 1.15 14.23
CA VAL A 114 -0.26 1.51 12.87
C VAL A 114 -1.76 1.80 12.83
N THR A 115 -2.58 0.83 13.23
CA THR A 115 -4.01 1.00 13.48
C THR A 115 -4.32 0.75 14.95
N THR A 116 -5.36 1.38 15.47
CA THR A 116 -5.95 0.97 16.75
C THR A 116 -6.46 -0.48 16.63
N PRO A 117 -6.40 -1.32 17.68
CA PRO A 117 -6.99 -2.65 17.64
C PRO A 117 -8.47 -2.62 17.27
N VAL A 118 -8.90 -3.52 16.38
CA VAL A 118 -10.29 -3.61 15.93
C VAL A 118 -10.79 -5.04 16.08
N ARG A 119 -12.02 -5.18 16.58
CA ARG A 119 -12.66 -6.47 16.81
C ARG A 119 -12.98 -7.18 15.50
N PHE A 120 -12.58 -8.44 15.40
CA PHE A 120 -12.88 -9.33 14.28
C PHE A 120 -13.13 -10.75 14.81
N TYR A 121 -14.36 -11.23 14.71
CA TYR A 121 -14.79 -12.54 15.26
C TYR A 121 -14.44 -12.72 16.75
N GLY A 122 -14.79 -11.73 17.57
CA GLY A 122 -14.63 -11.80 19.02
C GLY A 122 -13.22 -11.51 19.55
N VAL A 123 -12.22 -11.34 18.68
CA VAL A 123 -10.83 -11.02 19.05
C VAL A 123 -10.37 -9.73 18.37
N ASP A 124 -9.69 -8.85 19.11
CA ASP A 124 -9.11 -7.65 18.54
C ASP A 124 -7.85 -7.98 17.74
N PHE A 125 -7.81 -7.60 16.46
CA PHE A 125 -6.58 -7.63 15.67
C PHE A 125 -5.90 -6.27 15.65
N ALA A 126 -4.60 -6.27 15.42
CA ALA A 126 -3.87 -5.04 15.15
C ALA A 126 -2.78 -5.25 14.09
N THR A 127 -2.43 -4.15 13.42
CA THR A 127 -1.39 -4.13 12.41
C THR A 127 -0.06 -3.62 12.97
N ALA A 128 1.04 -4.20 12.52
CA ALA A 128 2.41 -3.77 12.83
C ALA A 128 3.31 -3.96 11.60
N THR A 129 4.40 -3.20 11.51
CA THR A 129 5.46 -3.44 10.52
C THR A 129 6.68 -4.00 11.23
N ASN A 130 6.98 -5.28 11.01
CA ASN A 130 8.03 -6.02 11.71
C ASN A 130 9.22 -6.28 10.79
N PRO A 131 10.48 -6.09 11.23
CA PRO A 131 11.68 -6.38 10.43
C PRO A 131 11.88 -7.86 10.11
N THR A 132 11.25 -8.73 10.89
CA THR A 132 11.20 -10.17 10.69
C THR A 132 9.75 -10.57 10.77
N ASP A 133 9.25 -11.28 9.75
CA ASP A 133 7.88 -11.79 9.72
C ASP A 133 7.70 -12.82 10.84
N PRO A 134 6.87 -12.56 11.86
CA PRO A 134 6.74 -13.48 12.99
C PRO A 134 6.14 -14.85 12.60
N GLN A 135 5.48 -14.93 11.44
CA GLN A 135 4.90 -16.18 10.96
C GLN A 135 5.94 -17.12 10.35
N THR A 136 6.89 -16.58 9.57
CA THR A 136 7.82 -17.37 8.76
C THR A 136 9.28 -17.25 9.21
N SER A 137 9.58 -16.33 10.13
CA SER A 137 10.94 -15.94 10.54
C SER A 137 11.79 -15.36 9.41
N ALA A 138 11.19 -15.03 8.26
CA ALA A 138 11.88 -14.39 7.15
C ALA A 138 12.12 -12.90 7.43
N GLY A 139 13.26 -12.39 6.97
CA GLY A 139 13.49 -10.94 6.95
C GLY A 139 12.52 -10.25 5.97
N THR A 140 12.11 -9.04 6.31
CA THR A 140 11.19 -8.23 5.49
C THR A 140 11.87 -6.98 4.96
N GLY A 141 11.25 -6.33 3.96
CA GLY A 141 11.64 -4.99 3.55
C GLY A 141 11.25 -3.93 4.59
N LEU A 142 12.02 -2.84 4.64
CA LEU A 142 11.63 -1.63 5.35
C LEU A 142 10.32 -1.12 4.71
N PRO A 143 9.24 -0.86 5.49
CA PRO A 143 8.00 -0.39 4.91
C PRO A 143 8.27 0.94 4.19
N GLN A 144 8.01 1.01 2.89
CA GLN A 144 8.35 2.18 2.09
C GLN A 144 7.32 2.40 0.98
N LEU A 145 6.80 3.61 0.92
CA LEU A 145 5.98 4.10 -0.18
C LEU A 145 6.80 5.04 -1.07
N PHE A 146 6.50 5.02 -2.36
CA PHE A 146 7.12 5.86 -3.39
C PHE A 146 6.05 6.63 -4.14
N SER A 147 6.38 7.81 -4.64
CA SER A 147 5.51 8.60 -5.50
C SER A 147 6.19 8.90 -6.84
N ASP A 148 5.47 8.68 -7.92
CA ASP A 148 5.83 9.11 -9.27
C ASP A 148 4.62 9.78 -9.92
N GLY A 149 4.69 11.11 -10.08
CA GLY A 149 3.59 11.89 -10.67
C GLY A 149 2.26 11.79 -9.92
N GLY A 150 2.30 11.58 -8.59
CA GLY A 150 1.10 11.40 -7.76
C GLY A 150 0.57 9.96 -7.72
N VAL A 151 1.21 9.01 -8.41
CA VAL A 151 0.91 7.58 -8.28
C VAL A 151 1.75 6.97 -7.16
N LEU A 152 1.10 6.28 -6.23
CA LEU A 152 1.77 5.58 -5.14
C LEU A 152 2.01 4.10 -5.46
N THR A 153 3.22 3.65 -5.13
CA THR A 153 3.63 2.24 -5.06
C THR A 153 4.40 2.01 -3.76
N GLY A 154 4.75 0.75 -3.46
CA GLY A 154 5.57 0.50 -2.27
C GLY A 154 5.88 -0.95 -1.99
N ASP A 155 6.64 -1.12 -0.92
CA ASP A 155 6.91 -2.38 -0.24
C ASP A 155 6.37 -2.25 1.19
N LEU A 156 5.34 -3.04 1.50
CA LEU A 156 4.86 -3.23 2.87
C LEU A 156 4.96 -4.69 3.27
N SER A 157 5.96 -5.43 2.78
CA SER A 157 6.20 -6.84 3.10
C SER A 157 6.34 -7.12 4.60
N SER A 158 6.69 -6.09 5.37
CA SER A 158 6.77 -6.10 6.83
C SER A 158 5.43 -6.03 7.56
N LEU A 159 4.33 -5.71 6.85
CA LEU A 159 3.03 -5.58 7.47
C LEU A 159 2.51 -6.96 7.93
N GLY A 160 2.32 -7.10 9.24
CA GLY A 160 1.70 -8.25 9.86
C GLY A 160 0.42 -7.86 10.59
N VAL A 161 -0.50 -8.81 10.71
CA VAL A 161 -1.68 -8.72 11.55
C VAL A 161 -1.57 -9.71 12.69
N THR A 162 -1.59 -9.20 13.92
CA THR A 162 -1.68 -9.96 15.16
C THR A 162 -3.15 -10.26 15.43
N TRP A 163 -3.55 -11.52 15.54
CA TRP A 163 -4.92 -11.93 15.85
C TRP A 163 -4.96 -13.35 16.45
N ASN A 164 -5.66 -13.53 17.56
CA ASN A 164 -5.95 -14.82 18.19
C ASN A 164 -4.71 -15.70 18.39
N ASN A 165 -3.71 -15.15 19.09
CA ASN A 165 -2.43 -15.82 19.37
C ASN A 165 -1.62 -16.22 18.13
N GLN A 166 -1.94 -15.64 16.97
CA GLN A 166 -1.22 -15.85 15.71
C GLN A 166 -0.89 -14.53 15.05
N VAL A 167 0.13 -14.56 14.19
CA VAL A 167 0.48 -13.44 13.32
C VAL A 167 0.39 -13.92 11.89
N PHE A 168 -0.26 -13.12 11.05
CA PHE A 168 -0.39 -13.38 9.62
C PHE A 168 0.28 -12.26 8.86
N ASN A 169 1.19 -12.61 7.94
CA ASN A 169 1.72 -11.60 7.04
C ASN A 169 0.60 -11.07 6.13
N GLN A 170 0.43 -9.76 6.10
CA GLN A 170 -0.57 -9.03 5.30
C GLN A 170 0.07 -7.98 4.40
N GLY A 171 1.39 -8.04 4.27
CA GLY A 171 2.19 -7.18 3.41
C GLY A 171 2.06 -7.49 1.94
N SER A 172 2.50 -6.53 1.13
CA SER A 172 2.74 -6.73 -0.29
C SER A 172 3.99 -5.96 -0.75
N PRO A 173 4.92 -6.58 -1.49
CA PRO A 173 4.94 -8.03 -1.78
C PRO A 173 5.07 -8.87 -0.49
N LYS A 174 5.01 -10.19 -0.58
CA LYS A 174 5.36 -11.04 0.57
C LYS A 174 6.86 -10.93 0.87
N PRO A 175 7.31 -11.29 2.09
CA PRO A 175 8.73 -11.42 2.37
C PRO A 175 9.44 -12.24 1.27
N GLY A 176 10.53 -11.70 0.72
CA GLY A 176 11.20 -12.26 -0.47
C GLY A 176 10.72 -11.71 -1.82
N GLY A 177 9.78 -10.75 -1.84
CA GLY A 177 9.41 -9.99 -3.05
C GLY A 177 8.33 -10.63 -3.93
N GLY A 178 7.84 -11.81 -3.57
CA GLY A 178 6.82 -12.53 -4.34
C GLY A 178 5.39 -12.00 -4.16
N LEU A 179 4.54 -12.28 -5.13
CA LEU A 179 3.10 -11.98 -5.11
C LEU A 179 2.28 -13.29 -5.23
N PRO A 180 2.37 -14.22 -4.25
CA PRO A 180 1.71 -15.51 -4.36
C PRO A 180 0.19 -15.37 -4.27
N GLY A 181 -0.51 -16.27 -4.97
CA GLY A 181 -1.96 -16.34 -4.98
C GLY A 181 -2.60 -15.03 -5.44
N LYS A 182 -3.48 -14.47 -4.61
CA LYS A 182 -4.22 -13.22 -4.86
C LYS A 182 -3.55 -12.00 -4.22
N THR A 183 -2.24 -12.06 -3.93
CA THR A 183 -1.49 -10.91 -3.45
C THR A 183 -1.26 -9.93 -4.62
N SER A 184 -1.68 -8.68 -4.47
CA SER A 184 -1.46 -7.64 -5.50
C SER A 184 -0.35 -6.69 -5.06
N PRO A 185 0.38 -6.03 -5.98
CA PRO A 185 1.21 -4.89 -5.62
C PRO A 185 0.39 -3.79 -4.93
N ILE A 186 1.07 -2.95 -4.15
CA ILE A 186 0.48 -1.72 -3.62
C ILE A 186 0.26 -0.74 -4.76
N ARG A 187 -0.95 -0.18 -4.82
CA ARG A 187 -1.34 0.86 -5.77
C ARG A 187 -2.05 1.97 -5.02
N GLY A 188 -1.89 3.20 -5.48
CA GLY A 188 -2.59 4.31 -4.88
C GLY A 188 -2.32 5.63 -5.57
N THR A 189 -2.82 6.70 -4.95
CA THR A 189 -2.62 8.07 -5.40
C THR A 189 -2.33 8.98 -4.22
N ILE A 190 -1.61 10.06 -4.48
CA ILE A 190 -1.41 11.19 -3.56
C ILE A 190 -1.56 12.51 -4.32
N ASP A 191 -2.27 13.47 -3.74
CA ASP A 191 -2.41 14.81 -4.30
C ASP A 191 -1.38 15.81 -3.75
N GLY A 192 -1.38 17.04 -4.27
CA GLY A 192 -0.47 18.10 -3.82
C GLY A 192 -0.70 18.58 -2.38
N ALA A 193 -1.84 18.26 -1.76
CA ALA A 193 -2.14 18.53 -0.35
C ALA A 193 -1.75 17.35 0.56
N GLY A 194 -1.22 16.27 -0.03
CA GLY A 194 -0.83 15.05 0.66
C GLY A 194 -1.99 14.10 0.95
N ASN A 195 -3.20 14.34 0.44
CA ASN A 195 -4.29 13.37 0.60
C ASN A 195 -3.93 12.12 -0.20
N PHE A 196 -3.99 10.96 0.44
CA PHE A 196 -3.63 9.70 -0.19
C PHE A 196 -4.70 8.64 -0.03
N VAL A 197 -4.69 7.71 -0.97
CA VAL A 197 -5.34 6.40 -0.89
C VAL A 197 -4.35 5.37 -1.40
N ILE A 198 -4.17 4.28 -0.66
CA ILE A 198 -3.45 3.08 -1.11
C ILE A 198 -4.30 1.84 -0.89
N GLU A 199 -4.21 0.92 -1.83
CA GLU A 199 -4.89 -0.35 -1.82
C GLU A 199 -3.96 -1.49 -2.22
N TRP A 200 -4.15 -2.64 -1.59
CA TRP A 200 -3.56 -3.90 -2.03
C TRP A 200 -4.36 -5.08 -1.47
N THR A 201 -4.14 -6.23 -2.09
CA THR A 201 -4.56 -7.52 -1.53
C THR A 201 -3.37 -8.32 -1.04
N SER A 202 -3.53 -9.07 0.03
CA SER A 202 -2.48 -9.95 0.58
C SER A 202 -3.05 -11.29 1.00
N GLN A 203 -2.72 -12.33 0.23
CA GLN A 203 -3.20 -13.67 0.53
C GLN A 203 -2.45 -14.25 1.73
N ILE A 204 -3.19 -14.80 2.69
CA ILE A 204 -2.64 -15.52 3.82
C ILE A 204 -2.12 -16.87 3.34
N VAL A 205 -0.88 -17.18 3.71
CA VAL A 205 -0.21 -18.46 3.43
C VAL A 205 0.00 -19.17 4.76
N GLY A 206 -0.59 -20.35 4.91
CA GLY A 206 -0.57 -21.13 6.15
C GLY A 206 -1.58 -20.66 7.21
N GLY A 207 -1.69 -21.45 8.29
CA GLY A 207 -2.61 -21.18 9.39
C GLY A 207 -4.10 -21.42 9.06
N PRO A 208 -5.02 -21.09 9.99
CA PRO A 208 -6.46 -21.36 9.85
C PRO A 208 -7.13 -20.52 8.74
N PHE A 209 -6.54 -19.37 8.39
CA PHE A 209 -7.01 -18.51 7.30
C PHE A 209 -6.27 -18.75 5.99
N ASN A 210 -5.62 -19.90 5.80
CA ASN A 210 -4.91 -20.19 4.55
C ASN A 210 -5.82 -19.95 3.32
N ASN A 211 -5.31 -19.25 2.31
CA ASN A 211 -6.01 -18.83 1.09
C ASN A 211 -7.09 -17.74 1.25
N PHE A 212 -7.41 -17.30 2.47
CA PHE A 212 -8.12 -16.03 2.63
C PHE A 212 -7.19 -14.89 2.24
N THR A 213 -7.77 -13.78 1.77
CA THR A 213 -6.99 -12.64 1.28
C THR A 213 -7.49 -11.37 1.91
N GLY A 214 -6.61 -10.65 2.61
CA GLY A 214 -6.94 -9.32 3.09
C GLY A 214 -6.96 -8.33 1.94
N LEU A 215 -8.04 -7.56 1.82
CA LEU A 215 -8.11 -6.35 1.02
C LEU A 215 -7.96 -5.17 1.97
N TRP A 216 -6.92 -4.39 1.73
CA TRP A 216 -6.59 -3.21 2.53
C TRP A 216 -6.87 -1.97 1.72
N HIS A 217 -7.58 -1.04 2.34
CA HIS A 217 -7.78 0.31 1.82
C HIS A 217 -7.37 1.28 2.92
N LEU A 218 -6.24 1.96 2.74
CA LEU A 218 -5.76 2.98 3.67
C LEU A 218 -5.85 4.34 3.00
N ALA A 219 -6.56 5.26 3.65
CA ALA A 219 -6.75 6.62 3.17
C ALA A 219 -6.43 7.61 4.27
N GLY A 220 -5.97 8.80 3.90
CA GLY A 220 -5.68 9.86 4.86
C GLY A 220 -4.77 10.92 4.30
N GLN A 221 -3.84 11.42 5.13
CA GLN A 221 -2.94 12.50 4.75
C GLN A 221 -1.48 12.15 5.05
N TYR A 222 -0.61 12.31 4.06
CA TYR A 222 0.83 12.24 4.23
C TYR A 222 1.33 13.51 4.91
N ARG A 223 2.10 13.34 6.00
CA ARG A 223 2.59 14.44 6.86
C ARG A 223 4.11 14.56 6.85
N GLY A 224 4.82 13.80 6.01
CA GLY A 224 6.28 13.82 5.96
C GLY A 224 6.96 13.23 7.20
N GLY A 225 8.29 13.24 7.18
CA GLY A 225 9.13 12.96 8.35
C GLY A 225 9.29 14.23 9.19
N ARG A 226 9.33 14.10 10.52
CA ARG A 226 9.84 15.16 11.39
C ARG A 226 11.36 15.11 11.45
#